data_AF-A0A812RVH9-F1
#
_entry.id   AF-A0A812RVH9-F1
#
_cell.length_a   1.000
_cell.length_b   1.000
_cell.length_c   1.000
_cell.angle_alpha   90.00
_cell.angle_beta   90.00
_cell.angle_gamma   90.00
#
_symmetry.space_group_name_H-M   'P 1'
#
loop_
_entity.id
_entity.type
_entity.pdbx_description
1 polymer ?
#
loop_
_entity_poly.entity_id
_entity_poly.type
_entity_poly.pdbx_seq_one_letter_code
_entity_poly.pdbx_strand_id
1 'polypeptide(L)'
;LHGWLELSEGGDASEGSVACWIATLHLLEEDELPWYGPSFGEEPEALGQIKVELLPGRRLQTSIRIEDEDDDWQSPTPFRRRATEEIAASTAAAENAAAGGAFVFGGGR
;
A
#
# COMPACT_ATOMS: atom_id res chain seq x y z
N LEU A 1 -1.28 5.45 -2.46
CA LEU A 1 -0.66 4.67 -3.54
C LEU A 1 -1.64 4.59 -4.70
N HIS A 2 -1.25 5.10 -5.87
CA HIS A 2 -2.06 5.05 -7.09
C HIS A 2 -1.18 4.52 -8.22
N GLY A 3 -1.76 3.77 -9.16
CA GLY A 3 -1.03 3.14 -10.26
C GLY A 3 -1.64 1.80 -10.65
N TRP A 4 -0.93 1.07 -11.51
CA TRP A 4 -1.35 -0.22 -12.05
C TRP A 4 -0.42 -1.32 -11.52
N LEU A 5 -1.03 -2.44 -11.09
CA LEU A 5 -0.30 -3.67 -10.76
C LEU A 5 -0.14 -4.49 -12.04
N GLU A 6 1.10 -4.70 -12.46
CA GLU A 6 1.42 -5.51 -13.63
C GLU A 6 1.73 -6.94 -13.20
N LEU A 7 1.14 -7.92 -13.88
CA LEU A 7 1.40 -9.33 -13.59
C LEU A 7 2.86 -9.65 -13.95
N SER A 8 3.64 -10.11 -12.96
CA SER A 8 5.00 -10.59 -13.18
C SER A 8 4.95 -12.06 -13.58
N GLU A 9 5.36 -12.36 -14.82
CA GLU A 9 5.36 -13.71 -15.40
C GLU A 9 6.62 -14.53 -15.02
N GLY A 10 7.56 -14.01 -14.21
CA GLY A 10 8.74 -14.77 -13.77
C GLY A 10 9.67 -14.06 -12.78
N GLY A 11 10.52 -14.86 -12.10
CA GLY A 11 11.70 -14.43 -11.33
C GLY A 11 11.45 -13.80 -9.96
N ASP A 12 10.47 -12.90 -9.85
CA ASP A 12 10.27 -12.08 -8.64
C ASP A 12 9.34 -12.72 -7.59
N ALA A 13 8.60 -13.75 -8.00
CA ALA A 13 7.67 -14.46 -7.14
C ALA A 13 8.42 -15.35 -6.14
N SER A 14 8.04 -15.24 -4.88
CA SER A 14 8.44 -16.14 -3.81
C SER A 14 7.99 -17.58 -4.10
N GLU A 15 8.73 -18.56 -3.58
CA GLU A 15 8.37 -19.97 -3.73
C GLU A 15 6.96 -20.23 -3.17
N GLY A 16 6.13 -20.91 -3.98
CA GLY A 16 4.75 -21.24 -3.60
C GLY A 16 3.73 -20.11 -3.83
N SER A 17 4.14 -18.96 -4.36
CA SER A 17 3.20 -17.93 -4.82
C SER A 17 2.36 -18.44 -6.00
N VAL A 18 1.08 -18.12 -5.96
CA VAL A 18 0.09 -18.43 -7.02
C VAL A 18 0.15 -17.38 -8.13
N ALA A 19 0.40 -16.13 -7.77
CA ALA A 19 0.57 -15.01 -8.70
C ALA A 19 1.40 -13.91 -8.02
N CYS A 20 2.09 -13.11 -8.82
CA CYS A 20 2.92 -11.99 -8.40
C CYS A 20 2.60 -10.78 -9.27
N TRP A 21 2.46 -9.61 -8.67
CA TRP A 21 2.31 -8.34 -9.37
C TRP A 21 3.33 -7.33 -8.87
N ILE A 22 3.81 -6.49 -9.77
CA ILE A 22 4.76 -5.42 -9.47
C ILE A 22 4.17 -4.09 -9.94
N ALA A 23 4.45 -3.02 -9.20
CA ALA A 23 4.16 -1.65 -9.60
C ALA A 23 5.29 -0.71 -9.19
N THR A 24 5.51 0.34 -9.98
CA THR A 24 6.40 1.46 -9.65
C THR A 24 5.78 2.33 -8.57
N LEU A 25 6.60 2.71 -7.59
CA LEU A 25 6.29 3.70 -6.58
C LEU A 25 6.81 5.05 -7.07
N HIS A 26 5.94 6.06 -7.06
CA HIS A 26 6.32 7.43 -7.42
C HIS A 26 6.29 8.32 -6.19
N LEU A 27 7.23 9.26 -6.11
CA LEU A 27 7.18 10.37 -5.18
C LEU A 27 6.32 11.48 -5.81
N LEU A 28 5.36 11.99 -5.05
CA LEU A 28 4.51 13.11 -5.46
C LEU A 28 4.77 14.27 -4.51
N GLU A 29 4.83 15.49 -5.05
CA GLU A 29 4.82 16.71 -4.25
C GLU A 29 3.45 16.92 -3.56
N GLU A 30 3.38 17.81 -2.56
CA GLU A 30 2.19 17.99 -1.71
C GLU A 30 0.90 18.31 -2.50
N ASP A 31 1.04 19.05 -3.61
CA ASP A 31 -0.06 19.46 -4.47
C ASP A 31 -0.19 18.63 -5.76
N GLU A 32 0.64 17.60 -5.95
CA GLU A 32 0.61 16.77 -7.15
C GLU A 32 -0.51 15.73 -7.09
N LEU A 33 -1.22 15.60 -8.22
CA LEU A 33 -2.26 14.61 -8.38
C LEU A 33 -1.64 13.25 -8.77
N PRO A 34 -2.34 12.14 -8.47
CA PRO A 34 -1.96 10.83 -8.97
C PRO A 34 -1.75 10.82 -10.48
N TRP A 35 -0.60 10.30 -10.92
CA TRP A 35 -0.27 10.16 -12.33
C TRP A 35 -0.76 8.81 -12.87
N TYR A 36 -1.60 8.86 -13.91
CA TYR A 36 -2.13 7.66 -14.58
C TYR A 36 -1.62 7.49 -16.02
N GLY A 37 -0.62 8.28 -16.42
CA GLY A 37 -0.03 8.27 -17.75
C GLY A 37 0.15 9.67 -18.33
N PRO A 38 0.72 9.78 -19.55
CA PRO A 38 1.18 11.06 -20.13
C PRO A 38 0.10 12.14 -20.30
N SER A 39 -1.18 11.79 -20.23
CA SER A 39 -2.29 12.76 -20.26
C SER A 39 -2.41 13.57 -18.96
N PHE A 40 -1.72 13.16 -17.89
CA PHE A 40 -1.74 13.79 -16.57
C PHE A 40 -0.49 14.64 -16.31
N GLY A 41 0.29 14.94 -17.35
CA GLY A 41 1.53 15.71 -17.25
C GLY A 41 2.78 14.83 -17.36
N GLU A 42 3.90 15.40 -16.92
CA GLU A 42 5.18 14.70 -16.85
C GLU A 42 5.10 13.52 -15.87
N GLU A 43 5.87 12.47 -16.15
CA GLU A 43 5.96 11.32 -15.26
C GLU A 43 6.69 11.73 -13.97
N PRO A 44 6.13 11.47 -12.78
CA PRO A 44 6.78 11.83 -11.52
C PRO A 44 8.06 11.03 -11.28
N GLU A 45 8.85 11.46 -10.29
CA GLU A 45 10.05 10.74 -9.89
C GLU A 45 9.73 9.33 -9.36
N ALA A 46 10.37 8.32 -9.96
CA ALA A 46 10.28 6.95 -9.48
C ALA A 46 11.11 6.79 -8.20
N LEU A 47 10.47 6.31 -7.14
CA LEU A 47 11.09 6.05 -5.84
C LEU A 47 11.52 4.58 -5.69
N GLY A 48 10.89 3.66 -6.40
CA GLY A 48 11.16 2.24 -6.28
C GLY A 48 9.99 1.40 -6.74
N GLN A 49 9.84 0.21 -6.14
CA GLN A 49 8.83 -0.76 -6.57
C GLN A 49 8.12 -1.40 -5.38
N ILE A 50 6.87 -1.79 -5.60
CA ILE A 50 6.10 -2.65 -4.71
C ILE A 50 5.79 -3.95 -5.42
N LYS A 51 5.97 -5.05 -4.70
CA LYS A 51 5.58 -6.40 -5.09
C LYS A 51 4.39 -6.84 -4.25
N VAL A 52 3.36 -7.36 -4.90
CA VAL A 52 2.17 -7.96 -4.28
C VAL A 52 2.13 -9.43 -4.67
N GLU A 53 2.01 -10.32 -3.71
CA GLU A 53 1.95 -11.76 -3.98
C GLU A 53 0.69 -12.39 -3.43
N LEU A 54 0.06 -13.23 -4.25
CA LEU A 54 -1.04 -14.09 -3.85
C LEU A 54 -0.49 -15.47 -3.47
N LEU A 55 -0.62 -15.82 -2.20
CA LEU A 55 -0.25 -17.11 -1.64
C LEU A 55 -1.47 -18.05 -1.59
N PRO A 56 -1.24 -19.39 -1.44
CA PRO A 56 -2.30 -20.35 -1.25
C PRO A 56 -3.20 -20.00 -0.06
N GLY A 57 -4.49 -20.30 -0.20
CA GLY A 57 -5.52 -19.96 0.79
C GLY A 57 -6.01 -18.51 0.72
N ARG A 58 -5.81 -17.83 -0.43
CA ARG A 58 -6.22 -16.43 -0.65
C ARG A 58 -5.56 -15.44 0.33
N ARG A 59 -4.29 -15.72 0.66
CA ARG A 59 -3.48 -14.83 1.51
C ARG A 59 -2.69 -13.91 0.60
N LEU A 60 -2.61 -12.64 0.97
CA LEU A 60 -1.81 -11.65 0.24
C LEU A 60 -0.62 -11.25 1.11
N GLN A 61 0.50 -10.93 0.47
CA GLN A 61 1.63 -10.25 1.10
C GLN A 61 2.18 -9.17 0.17
N THR A 62 2.87 -8.19 0.74
CA THR A 62 3.58 -7.16 -0.01
C THR A 62 5.03 -7.04 0.44
N SER A 63 5.91 -6.77 -0.53
CA SER A 63 7.28 -6.33 -0.30
C SER A 63 7.51 -5.04 -1.06
N ILE A 64 8.39 -4.19 -0.54
CA ILE A 64 8.80 -2.94 -1.19
C ILE A 64 10.31 -3.04 -1.45
N ARG A 65 10.78 -2.36 -2.49
CA ARG A 65 12.19 -2.10 -2.72
C ARG A 65 12.33 -0.65 -3.14
N ILE A 66 12.96 0.17 -2.31
CA ILE A 66 13.24 1.58 -2.58
C ILE A 66 14.56 1.69 -3.33
N GLU A 67 14.57 2.47 -4.41
CA GLU A 67 15.78 2.72 -5.19
C GLU A 67 16.82 3.45 -4.33
N ASP A 68 18.09 3.11 -4.48
CA ASP A 68 19.24 3.62 -3.70
C ASP A 68 19.24 3.34 -2.17
N GLU A 69 18.15 2.84 -1.59
CA GLU A 69 18.07 2.45 -0.17
C GLU A 69 18.13 0.92 0.03
N ASP A 70 17.48 0.15 -0.84
CA ASP A 70 17.33 -1.29 -0.70
C ASP A 70 18.13 -2.07 -1.77
N ASP A 71 19.05 -2.93 -1.33
CA ASP A 71 19.77 -3.87 -2.22
C ASP A 71 18.86 -5.00 -2.75
N ASP A 72 17.79 -5.35 -2.02
CA ASP A 72 16.83 -6.41 -2.33
C ASP A 72 15.45 -6.09 -1.75
N TRP A 73 14.43 -6.88 -2.09
CA TRP A 73 13.09 -6.76 -1.54
C TRP A 73 13.08 -6.81 0.00
N GLN A 74 12.40 -5.84 0.60
CA GLN A 74 12.11 -5.84 2.03
C GLN A 74 11.30 -7.08 2.43
N SER A 75 11.38 -7.42 3.72
CA SER A 75 10.67 -8.56 4.30
C SER A 75 9.17 -8.53 4.00
N PRO A 76 8.58 -9.64 3.50
CA PRO A 76 7.16 -9.65 3.14
C PRO A 76 6.25 -9.32 4.32
N THR A 77 5.37 -8.35 4.11
CA THR A 77 4.33 -7.95 5.05
C THR A 77 3.02 -8.64 4.69
N PRO A 78 2.48 -9.55 5.54
CA PRO A 78 1.25 -10.26 5.25
C PRO A 78 0.03 -9.37 5.46
N PHE A 79 -0.91 -9.42 4.52
CA PHE A 79 -2.23 -8.84 4.69
C PHE A 79 -3.02 -9.70 5.67
N ARG A 80 -3.57 -9.04 6.70
CA ARG A 80 -4.57 -9.64 7.57
C ARG A 80 -5.92 -9.08 7.20
N ARG A 81 -6.82 -9.98 6.80
CA ARG A 81 -8.24 -9.63 6.67
C ARG A 81 -8.73 -9.22 8.05
N ARG A 82 -9.17 -7.98 8.21
CA ARG A 82 -9.80 -7.51 9.45
C ARG A 82 -11.07 -8.31 9.72
N ALA A 83 -11.32 -8.63 10.99
CA ALA A 83 -12.58 -9.19 11.40
C ALA A 83 -13.71 -8.19 11.16
N THR A 84 -14.92 -8.66 10.86
CA THR A 84 -16.08 -7.79 10.61
C THR A 84 -16.37 -6.84 11.78
N GLU A 85 -16.14 -7.28 13.01
CA GLU A 85 -16.31 -6.48 14.23
C GLU A 85 -15.26 -5.35 14.31
N GLU A 86 -14.02 -5.62 13.90
CA GLU A 86 -12.95 -4.64 13.85
C GLU A 86 -13.20 -3.58 12.77
N ILE A 87 -13.78 -4.00 11.64
CA ILE A 87 -14.24 -3.08 10.59
C ILE A 87 -15.34 -2.17 11.15
N ALA A 88 -16.38 -2.74 11.76
CA ALA A 88 -17.50 -2.00 12.34
C ALA A 88 -17.06 -1.00 13.42
N ALA A 89 -16.12 -1.39 14.28
CA ALA A 89 -15.54 -0.49 15.29
C ALA A 89 -14.76 0.67 14.63
N SER A 90 -14.01 0.40 13.57
CA SER A 90 -13.24 1.43 12.86
C SER A 90 -14.10 2.41 12.06
N THR A 91 -15.19 1.96 11.43
CA THR A 91 -16.16 2.85 10.78
C THR A 91 -16.90 3.72 11.79
N ALA A 92 -17.37 3.14 12.91
CA ALA A 92 -18.03 3.92 13.96
C ALA A 92 -17.09 4.98 14.57
N ALA A 93 -15.81 4.67 14.72
CA ALA A 93 -14.80 5.63 15.19
C ALA A 93 -14.57 6.76 14.16
N ALA A 94 -14.49 6.43 12.87
CA ALA A 94 -14.33 7.41 11.79
C ALA A 94 -15.55 8.33 11.64
N GLU A 95 -16.77 7.79 11.78
CA GLU A 95 -18.01 8.56 11.75
C GLU A 95 -18.11 9.53 12.94
N ASN A 96 -17.70 9.10 14.13
CA ASN A 96 -17.63 9.96 15.31
C ASN A 96 -16.58 11.08 15.17
N ALA A 97 -15.44 10.79 14.52
CA ALA A 97 -14.42 11.79 14.23
C ALA A 97 -14.89 12.82 13.19
N ALA A 98 -15.64 12.39 12.17
CA ALA A 98 -16.21 13.26 11.14
C ALA A 98 -17.38 14.13 11.65
N ALA A 99 -18.10 13.69 12.69
CA ALA A 99 -19.27 14.38 13.25
C ALA A 99 -18.94 15.55 14.20
N GLY A 100 -17.70 16.04 14.25
CA GLY A 100 -17.33 17.23 15.04
C GLY A 100 -17.15 16.97 16.54
N GLY A 101 -16.73 15.77 16.92
CA GLY A 101 -16.38 15.46 18.31
C GLY A 101 -15.19 16.29 18.77
N ALA A 102 -15.39 17.15 19.79
CA ALA A 102 -14.33 17.90 20.43
C ALA A 102 -13.25 16.94 20.98
N PHE A 103 -12.03 17.03 20.46
CA PHE A 103 -10.87 16.35 21.02
C PHE A 103 -10.48 17.04 22.34
N VAL A 104 -10.85 16.44 23.47
CA VAL A 104 -10.36 16.85 24.79
C VAL A 104 -9.09 16.05 25.10
N PHE A 105 -7.93 16.71 25.09
CA PHE A 105 -6.73 16.17 25.71
C PHE A 105 -6.81 16.42 27.22
N GLY A 106 -7.23 15.38 27.96
CA GLY A 106 -7.21 15.39 29.42
C GLY A 106 -5.80 15.18 29.96
N GLY A 107 -5.28 16.18 30.68
CA GLY A 107 -4.01 16.13 31.38
C GLY A 107 -3.95 15.04 32.45
N GLY A 108 -2.91 14.21 32.37
CA GLY A 108 -2.48 13.35 33.47
C GLY A 108 -1.56 14.14 34.41
N ARG A 109 -1.87 14.08 35.70
CA ARG A 109 -1.08 14.61 36.82
C ARG A 109 0.35 14.07 36.85
#